data_AF-A0A7Y3C8J3-F1
#
_entry.id   AF-A0A7Y3C8J3-F1
#
_cell.length_a   1.000
_cell.length_b   1.000
_cell.length_c   1.000
_cell.angle_alpha   90.00
_cell.angle_beta   90.00
_cell.angle_gamma   90.00
#
_symmetry.space_group_name_H-M   'P 1'
#
loop_
_entity.id
_entity.type
_entity.pdbx_description
1 polymer ?
#
loop_
_entity_poly.entity_id
_entity_poly.type
_entity_poly.pdbx_seq_one_letter_code
_entity_poly.pdbx_strand_id
1 'polypeptide(L)'
;MAAAQDNCNSAVPISAGLYTVDVINGNEIPNPICAANGNNATAGEWYQYTAPQNAFVTITTDLQQNSGGDTRFHVYTGTCGALTCYAGDDDAGVIGNGYLSIDSFDVIQGTTYYIAFDNNWNSGGFDFELIEGEPPPPPPISFDVVPISTSGSNLAVVDLNGDFLDDIVSISSTNVNVQFQVAEGGFTMRNISTPQANYTPSWSFAAGDLNADGYNDLLYGSGSGVTFMTTIVDPENLNNGDAFDDVSGFTETSGNQYVFSQRSNFVDINNDGSLDAFVCHDVAPNVFYLNDGLGNLAFNQGGLGDYPSGGNYGSIWIDYDNDHDLDMFIAKCGGEVARRTNQMHTNNGDGTFTENAAAIGLADPMQTWSSAWGDFDNDGDMDVFVGASSGYHKLMENDNFIFNDITTNSGVNSIPNNAIENVTYDFDNDGNLDLVSGGNVFMGNGDLTFTVYPN
;
A
#
# COMPACT_ATOMS: atom_id res chain seq x y z
N MET A 1 -9.44 46.87 -6.51
CA MET A 1 -8.12 46.24 -6.53
C MET A 1 -7.40 46.71 -5.29
N ALA A 2 -7.20 45.82 -4.32
CA ALA A 2 -6.41 46.11 -3.13
C ALA A 2 -4.94 45.84 -3.50
N ALA A 3 -4.08 46.85 -3.38
CA ALA A 3 -2.65 46.71 -3.66
C ALA A 3 -1.99 45.94 -2.52
N ALA A 4 -1.13 44.97 -2.86
CA ALA A 4 -0.32 44.19 -1.92
C ALA A 4 0.39 45.09 -0.89
N GLN A 5 0.73 44.54 0.29
CA GLN A 5 1.51 45.27 1.30
C GLN A 5 2.86 44.60 1.53
N ASP A 6 3.86 45.44 1.76
CA ASP A 6 5.29 45.12 1.84
C ASP A 6 5.71 44.27 3.06
N ASN A 7 4.78 43.92 3.96
CA ASN A 7 5.05 43.18 5.20
C ASN A 7 3.81 42.48 5.77
N CYS A 8 4.03 41.43 6.55
CA CYS A 8 3.03 40.56 7.16
C CYS A 8 2.05 41.33 8.07
N ASN A 9 2.54 42.27 8.89
CA ASN A 9 1.69 43.00 9.84
C ASN A 9 0.65 43.88 9.16
N SER A 10 0.92 44.29 7.92
CA SER A 10 -0.01 45.05 7.08
C SER A 10 -0.65 44.23 5.97
N ALA A 11 -0.46 42.90 5.93
CA ALA A 11 -0.92 42.04 4.84
C ALA A 11 -2.37 42.35 4.42
N VAL A 12 -2.62 42.39 3.12
CA VAL A 12 -3.93 42.79 2.58
C VAL A 12 -4.98 41.71 2.83
N PRO A 13 -6.12 42.01 3.48
CA PRO A 13 -7.21 41.06 3.58
C PRO A 13 -7.83 40.77 2.20
N ILE A 14 -7.92 39.49 1.84
CA ILE A 14 -8.52 39.00 0.60
C ILE A 14 -9.58 37.93 0.88
N SER A 15 -10.36 37.62 -0.14
CA SER A 15 -11.36 36.55 -0.21
C SER A 15 -11.10 35.72 -1.47
N ALA A 16 -11.95 34.74 -1.80
CA ALA A 16 -11.88 34.11 -3.12
C ALA A 16 -12.01 35.15 -4.24
N GLY A 17 -11.18 35.02 -5.28
CA GLY A 17 -11.14 35.89 -6.45
C GLY A 17 -9.75 36.06 -7.06
N LEU A 18 -9.72 36.82 -8.16
CA LEU A 18 -8.51 37.19 -8.90
C LEU A 18 -7.90 38.49 -8.35
N TYR A 19 -6.59 38.47 -8.16
CA TYR A 19 -5.79 39.57 -7.63
C TYR A 19 -4.55 39.80 -8.49
N THR A 20 -4.01 41.02 -8.43
CA THR A 20 -2.79 41.39 -9.15
C THR A 20 -1.71 41.76 -8.14
N VAL A 21 -0.54 41.18 -8.30
CA VAL A 21 0.72 41.63 -7.70
C VAL A 21 1.37 42.55 -8.73
N ASP A 22 1.44 43.85 -8.47
CA ASP A 22 1.97 44.81 -9.44
C ASP A 22 3.50 44.66 -9.64
N VAL A 23 4.21 44.37 -8.55
CA VAL A 23 5.66 44.16 -8.46
C VAL A 23 5.96 43.55 -7.10
N ILE A 24 7.00 42.72 -6.99
CA ILE A 24 7.49 42.25 -5.69
C ILE A 24 8.63 43.15 -5.23
N ASN A 25 8.34 44.05 -4.29
CA ASN A 25 9.34 45.00 -3.81
C ASN A 25 9.28 45.26 -2.29
N GLY A 26 8.39 44.58 -1.56
CA GLY A 26 8.26 44.70 -0.13
C GLY A 26 9.52 44.32 0.65
N ASN A 27 9.71 44.97 1.80
CA ASN A 27 10.94 44.89 2.59
C ASN A 27 10.99 43.66 3.52
N GLU A 28 9.87 42.96 3.75
CA GLU A 28 9.83 41.74 4.54
C GLU A 28 9.85 40.50 3.63
N ILE A 29 10.97 39.77 3.69
CA ILE A 29 11.16 38.50 3.00
C ILE A 29 10.33 37.42 3.71
N PRO A 30 9.58 36.57 2.99
CA PRO A 30 8.86 35.45 3.58
C PRO A 30 9.80 34.53 4.38
N ASN A 31 9.45 34.25 5.64
CA ASN A 31 10.26 33.44 6.54
C ASN A 31 9.38 32.80 7.64
N PRO A 32 9.42 31.47 7.84
CA PRO A 32 10.21 30.45 7.12
C PRO A 32 9.88 30.35 5.62
N ILE A 33 10.77 29.77 4.81
CA ILE A 33 10.46 29.46 3.40
C ILE A 33 9.71 28.13 3.36
N CYS A 34 8.50 28.13 2.79
CA CYS A 34 7.61 26.96 2.78
C CYS A 34 7.62 26.17 1.47
N ALA A 35 7.96 26.82 0.36
CA ALA A 35 8.10 26.20 -0.96
C ALA A 35 9.55 25.79 -1.22
N ALA A 36 9.77 24.89 -2.18
CA ALA A 36 11.08 24.37 -2.52
C ALA A 36 12.00 25.40 -3.24
N ASN A 37 13.18 24.93 -3.65
CA ASN A 37 14.10 25.58 -4.61
C ASN A 37 14.78 26.91 -4.23
N GLY A 38 14.98 27.17 -2.93
CA GLY A 38 16.07 28.05 -2.47
C GLY A 38 15.66 29.21 -1.57
N ASN A 39 16.66 29.97 -1.12
CA ASN A 39 16.53 31.00 -0.08
C ASN A 39 17.13 32.35 -0.51
N ASN A 40 17.08 32.68 -1.81
CA ASN A 40 17.72 33.89 -2.35
C ASN A 40 16.76 35.08 -2.48
N ALA A 41 15.49 34.92 -2.10
CA ALA A 41 14.51 36.00 -2.07
C ALA A 41 15.02 37.18 -1.23
N THR A 42 14.81 38.38 -1.75
CA THR A 42 15.20 39.65 -1.11
C THR A 42 14.00 40.57 -0.85
N ALA A 43 12.82 40.23 -1.36
CA ALA A 43 11.59 40.99 -1.21
C ALA A 43 10.37 40.04 -1.17
N GLY A 44 9.25 40.53 -0.64
CA GLY A 44 7.99 39.78 -0.64
C GLY A 44 6.75 40.66 -0.58
N GLU A 45 5.64 40.15 -1.07
CA GLU A 45 4.32 40.79 -1.08
C GLU A 45 3.32 39.96 -0.30
N TRP A 46 2.59 40.60 0.62
CA TRP A 46 1.81 39.90 1.64
C TRP A 46 0.30 40.16 1.54
N TYR A 47 -0.44 39.06 1.61
CA TYR A 47 -1.88 38.99 1.71
C TYR A 47 -2.28 38.17 2.94
N GLN A 48 -3.49 38.37 3.43
CA GLN A 48 -4.08 37.54 4.47
C GLN A 48 -5.49 37.11 4.05
N TYR A 49 -5.81 35.86 4.32
CA TYR A 49 -7.09 35.25 4.05
C TYR A 49 -7.63 34.65 5.35
N THR A 50 -8.76 35.13 5.83
CA THR A 50 -9.44 34.54 6.99
C THR A 50 -10.57 33.66 6.49
N ALA A 51 -10.46 32.36 6.71
CA ALA A 51 -11.40 31.39 6.17
C ALA A 51 -12.81 31.59 6.77
N PRO A 52 -13.84 31.86 5.94
CA PRO A 52 -15.21 32.07 6.43
C PRO A 52 -15.89 30.76 6.87
N GLN A 53 -15.42 29.63 6.35
CA GLN A 53 -15.88 28.27 6.63
C GLN A 53 -14.72 27.28 6.44
N ASN A 54 -14.93 26.02 6.81
CA ASN A 54 -13.99 24.96 6.40
C ASN A 54 -14.13 24.79 4.89
N ALA A 55 -13.02 24.84 4.16
CA ALA A 55 -13.01 24.77 2.71
C ALA A 55 -11.68 24.20 2.21
N PHE A 56 -11.62 23.84 0.92
CA PHE A 56 -10.35 23.65 0.22
C PHE A 56 -10.01 24.93 -0.52
N VAL A 57 -8.81 25.46 -0.34
CA VAL A 57 -8.38 26.69 -1.03
C VAL A 57 -7.27 26.34 -2.00
N THR A 58 -7.42 26.78 -3.25
CA THR A 58 -6.35 26.76 -4.25
C THR A 58 -5.80 28.16 -4.43
N ILE A 59 -4.48 28.30 -4.39
CA ILE A 59 -3.79 29.51 -4.82
C ILE A 59 -3.04 29.17 -6.09
N THR A 60 -3.31 29.91 -7.16
CA THR A 60 -2.68 29.68 -8.46
C THR A 60 -2.20 30.96 -9.11
N THR A 61 -0.97 30.93 -9.63
CA THR A 61 -0.47 31.87 -10.62
C THR A 61 -0.42 31.22 -12.01
N ASP A 62 -0.78 29.94 -12.14
CA ASP A 62 -0.85 29.18 -13.40
C ASP A 62 -2.04 29.64 -14.25
N LEU A 63 -1.94 30.88 -14.73
CA LEU A 63 -2.94 31.59 -15.50
C LEU A 63 -2.37 31.96 -16.87
N GLN A 64 -3.20 31.92 -17.91
CA GLN A 64 -2.75 32.14 -19.28
C GLN A 64 -2.06 33.50 -19.48
N GLN A 65 -2.46 34.55 -18.74
CA GLN A 65 -1.81 35.86 -18.79
C GLN A 65 -0.40 35.90 -18.18
N ASN A 66 -0.06 34.94 -17.32
CA ASN A 66 1.27 34.82 -16.70
C ASN A 66 2.21 33.91 -17.50
N SER A 67 1.78 33.39 -18.65
CA SER A 67 2.54 32.41 -19.44
C SER A 67 3.97 32.88 -19.73
N GLY A 68 4.95 32.03 -19.37
CA GLY A 68 6.39 32.32 -19.50
C GLY A 68 6.98 33.09 -18.31
N GLY A 69 6.19 33.34 -17.27
CA GLY A 69 6.65 33.82 -15.97
C GLY A 69 7.32 32.72 -15.13
N ASP A 70 7.67 33.09 -13.91
CA ASP A 70 8.29 32.23 -12.91
C ASP A 70 7.92 32.82 -11.55
N THR A 71 7.15 32.09 -10.76
CA THR A 71 6.56 32.59 -9.51
C THR A 71 6.77 31.60 -8.38
N ARG A 72 6.70 32.11 -7.15
CA ARG A 72 6.76 31.29 -5.94
C ARG A 72 5.90 31.90 -4.85
N PHE A 73 5.21 31.06 -4.09
CA PHE A 73 4.45 31.53 -2.93
C PHE A 73 4.57 30.64 -1.70
N HIS A 74 4.21 31.22 -0.56
CA HIS A 74 4.24 30.59 0.74
C HIS A 74 2.96 30.89 1.49
N VAL A 75 2.44 29.90 2.21
CA VAL A 75 1.26 30.03 3.04
C VAL A 75 1.63 29.72 4.48
N TYR A 76 1.17 30.56 5.39
CA TYR A 76 1.48 30.49 6.81
C TYR A 76 0.23 30.51 7.67
N THR A 77 0.34 29.86 8.83
CA THR A 77 -0.53 30.09 9.99
C THR A 77 0.26 30.76 11.12
N GLY A 78 -0.43 31.18 12.18
CA GLY A 78 0.17 31.81 13.36
C GLY A 78 0.07 33.33 13.35
N THR A 79 1.09 34.01 13.87
CA THR A 79 1.14 35.48 13.94
C THR A 79 2.43 36.00 13.34
N CYS A 80 2.41 37.21 12.78
CA CYS A 80 3.61 37.83 12.23
C CYS A 80 4.75 37.87 13.28
N GLY A 81 5.94 37.38 12.90
CA GLY A 81 7.08 37.16 13.80
C GLY A 81 7.16 35.77 14.44
N ALA A 82 6.13 34.93 14.30
CA ALA A 82 6.07 33.54 14.74
C ALA A 82 5.21 32.71 13.76
N LEU A 83 5.52 32.83 12.47
CA LEU A 83 4.81 32.13 11.40
C LEU A 83 5.23 30.65 11.32
N THR A 84 4.26 29.79 11.05
CA THR A 84 4.47 28.35 10.80
C THR A 84 4.09 28.06 9.35
N CYS A 85 4.96 27.37 8.63
CA CYS A 85 4.63 26.93 7.26
C CYS A 85 3.40 26.05 7.24
N TYR A 86 2.53 26.32 6.27
CA TYR A 86 1.29 25.59 6.07
C TYR A 86 1.24 24.97 4.68
N ALA A 87 1.56 25.73 3.64
CA ALA A 87 1.57 25.28 2.25
C ALA A 87 2.52 26.18 1.43
N GLY A 88 2.67 25.90 0.13
CA GLY A 88 3.44 26.73 -0.78
C GLY A 88 4.06 25.93 -1.91
N ASP A 89 4.19 26.56 -3.06
CA ASP A 89 4.63 25.90 -4.28
C ASP A 89 5.63 26.76 -5.08
N ASP A 90 6.45 26.05 -5.86
CA ASP A 90 7.39 26.54 -6.86
C ASP A 90 7.40 25.53 -8.03
N ASP A 91 7.01 25.97 -9.22
CA ASP A 91 7.03 25.20 -10.48
C ASP A 91 6.02 24.04 -10.65
N ALA A 92 4.87 24.01 -9.96
CA ALA A 92 3.84 22.99 -10.22
C ALA A 92 2.89 23.32 -11.39
N GLY A 93 2.93 24.56 -11.91
CA GLY A 93 2.08 25.02 -13.01
C GLY A 93 2.42 24.35 -14.35
N VAL A 94 1.43 24.25 -15.24
CA VAL A 94 1.59 23.57 -16.54
C VAL A 94 1.52 24.52 -17.75
N ILE A 95 1.20 25.80 -17.53
CA ILE A 95 1.11 26.79 -18.62
C ILE A 95 2.49 27.35 -18.96
N GLY A 96 2.76 27.48 -20.27
CA GLY A 96 3.97 28.14 -20.77
C GLY A 96 5.24 27.30 -20.58
N ASN A 97 6.15 27.79 -19.74
CA ASN A 97 7.43 27.15 -19.39
C ASN A 97 7.33 26.19 -18.20
N GLY A 98 6.17 26.11 -17.54
CA GLY A 98 5.93 25.24 -16.39
C GLY A 98 6.58 25.72 -15.08
N TYR A 99 6.85 27.03 -14.96
CA TYR A 99 7.46 27.64 -13.75
C TYR A 99 6.49 28.52 -12.96
N LEU A 100 5.18 28.41 -13.26
CA LEU A 100 4.16 29.06 -12.46
C LEU A 100 3.82 28.16 -11.26
N SER A 101 3.17 28.73 -10.26
CA SER A 101 2.89 28.02 -9.01
C SER A 101 1.41 27.71 -8.87
N ILE A 102 1.11 26.54 -8.33
CA ILE A 102 -0.24 26.16 -7.95
C ILE A 102 -0.18 25.19 -6.76
N ASP A 103 -0.91 25.49 -5.69
CA ASP A 103 -1.06 24.59 -4.56
C ASP A 103 -2.49 24.66 -4.02
N SER A 104 -2.94 23.57 -3.41
CA SER A 104 -4.26 23.46 -2.81
C SER A 104 -4.17 22.84 -1.42
N PHE A 105 -4.86 23.43 -0.45
CA PHE A 105 -4.77 23.03 0.96
C PHE A 105 -6.09 23.29 1.69
N ASP A 106 -6.31 22.55 2.77
CA ASP A 106 -7.48 22.74 3.62
C ASP A 106 -7.39 24.04 4.41
N VAL A 107 -8.54 24.69 4.63
CA VAL A 107 -8.65 25.84 5.52
C VAL A 107 -9.70 25.60 6.59
N ILE A 108 -9.40 26.04 7.82
CA ILE A 108 -10.29 25.89 8.97
C ILE A 108 -11.01 27.21 9.23
N GLN A 109 -12.34 27.16 9.40
CA GLN A 109 -13.18 28.31 9.71
C GLN A 109 -12.59 29.17 10.84
N GLY A 110 -12.43 30.47 10.57
CA GLY A 110 -11.95 31.46 11.51
C GLY A 110 -10.42 31.53 11.64
N THR A 111 -9.67 30.63 11.01
CA THR A 111 -8.21 30.72 10.92
C THR A 111 -7.80 31.74 9.86
N THR A 112 -6.81 32.58 10.20
CA THR A 112 -6.16 33.48 9.24
C THR A 112 -4.90 32.83 8.70
N TYR A 113 -4.82 32.78 7.37
CA TYR A 113 -3.69 32.33 6.59
C TYR A 113 -2.99 33.54 5.97
N TYR A 114 -1.67 33.63 6.12
CA TYR A 114 -0.88 34.65 5.43
C TYR A 114 -0.30 34.05 4.17
N ILE A 115 -0.44 34.76 3.05
CA ILE A 115 0.03 34.34 1.75
C ILE A 115 1.10 35.33 1.33
N ALA A 116 2.28 34.84 1.01
CA ALA A 116 3.39 35.68 0.60
C ALA A 116 3.99 35.20 -0.71
N PHE A 117 4.15 36.10 -1.66
CA PHE A 117 4.90 35.87 -2.90
C PHE A 117 6.29 36.48 -2.76
N ASP A 118 7.31 35.83 -3.30
CA ASP A 118 8.68 36.31 -3.22
C ASP A 118 9.37 36.48 -4.58
N ASN A 119 10.49 37.19 -4.57
CA ASN A 119 11.21 37.54 -5.79
C ASN A 119 12.43 36.64 -6.08
N ASN A 120 12.45 35.39 -5.60
CA ASN A 120 13.59 34.49 -5.81
C ASN A 120 13.93 34.32 -7.29
N TRP A 121 12.91 34.28 -8.15
CA TRP A 121 13.05 34.10 -9.60
C TRP A 121 12.70 35.34 -10.42
N ASN A 122 11.62 36.04 -10.05
CA ASN A 122 11.15 37.22 -10.75
C ASN A 122 10.56 38.24 -9.79
N SER A 123 10.87 39.52 -9.99
CA SER A 123 10.26 40.62 -9.23
C SER A 123 9.12 41.32 -9.97
N GLY A 124 8.88 40.97 -11.24
CA GLY A 124 7.83 41.53 -12.08
C GLY A 124 6.43 41.16 -11.59
N GLY A 125 5.44 41.95 -11.98
CA GLY A 125 4.06 41.71 -11.61
C GLY A 125 3.41 40.54 -12.35
N PHE A 126 2.40 39.96 -11.73
CA PHE A 126 1.61 38.82 -12.21
C PHE A 126 0.22 38.84 -11.54
N ASP A 127 -0.71 38.08 -12.10
CA ASP A 127 -1.99 37.82 -11.44
C ASP A 127 -1.95 36.52 -10.63
N PHE A 128 -2.71 36.43 -9.56
CA PHE A 128 -2.99 35.16 -8.89
C PHE A 128 -4.47 35.06 -8.56
N GLU A 129 -4.97 33.84 -8.48
CA GLU A 129 -6.34 33.56 -8.09
C GLU A 129 -6.35 32.75 -6.79
N LEU A 130 -7.20 33.17 -5.85
CA LEU A 130 -7.59 32.37 -4.70
C LEU A 130 -8.96 31.78 -4.99
N ILE A 131 -9.05 30.46 -5.07
CA ILE A 131 -10.28 29.73 -5.38
C ILE A 131 -10.70 28.98 -4.12
N GLU A 132 -11.92 29.26 -3.63
CA GLU A 132 -12.57 28.42 -2.62
C GLU A 132 -13.34 27.31 -3.34
N GLY A 133 -12.95 26.06 -3.06
CA GLY A 133 -13.71 24.87 -3.39
C GLY A 133 -14.44 24.32 -2.18
N GLU A 134 -15.37 23.39 -2.41
CA GLU A 134 -15.81 22.51 -1.34
C GLU A 134 -14.59 21.75 -0.81
N PRO A 135 -14.47 21.54 0.52
CA PRO A 135 -13.45 20.64 1.03
C PRO A 135 -13.56 19.30 0.29
N PRO A 136 -12.45 18.62 -0.07
CA PRO A 136 -12.56 17.23 -0.45
C PRO A 136 -13.37 16.53 0.64
N PRO A 137 -14.29 15.60 0.28
CA PRO A 137 -14.98 14.83 1.29
C PRO A 137 -13.92 14.26 2.24
N PRO A 138 -14.16 14.27 3.57
CA PRO A 138 -13.21 13.64 4.48
C PRO A 138 -12.99 12.19 4.02
N PRO A 139 -11.78 11.64 4.21
CA PRO A 139 -11.54 10.24 3.93
C PRO A 139 -12.66 9.39 4.54
N PRO A 140 -13.23 8.42 3.80
CA PRO A 140 -14.36 7.64 4.31
C PRO A 140 -13.96 6.79 5.52
N ILE A 141 -12.65 6.56 5.70
CA ILE A 141 -12.07 5.85 6.84
C ILE A 141 -10.99 6.69 7.53
N SER A 142 -10.83 6.47 8.84
CA SER A 142 -9.74 7.03 9.64
C SER A 142 -9.19 5.97 10.59
N PHE A 143 -7.88 5.95 10.80
CA PHE A 143 -7.22 4.96 11.65
C PHE A 143 -6.67 5.59 12.92
N ASP A 144 -6.97 4.98 14.07
CA ASP A 144 -6.31 5.29 15.34
C ASP A 144 -5.06 4.42 15.49
N VAL A 145 -3.89 5.06 15.62
CA VAL A 145 -2.62 4.35 15.82
C VAL A 145 -2.54 3.83 17.25
N VAL A 146 -2.60 2.50 17.41
CA VAL A 146 -2.39 1.81 18.69
C VAL A 146 -1.00 1.17 18.71
N PRO A 147 -0.05 1.64 19.55
CA PRO A 147 1.26 1.04 19.63
C PRO A 147 1.21 -0.31 20.36
N ILE A 148 1.76 -1.36 19.73
CA ILE A 148 1.79 -2.73 20.25
C ILE A 148 3.23 -3.18 20.39
N SER A 149 3.57 -3.80 21.53
CA SER A 149 4.91 -4.33 21.78
C SER A 149 4.99 -5.78 21.34
N THR A 150 5.87 -6.10 20.40
CA THR A 150 6.10 -7.46 19.92
C THR A 150 7.51 -7.93 20.27
N SER A 151 7.77 -9.23 20.21
CA SER A 151 9.10 -9.79 20.43
C SER A 151 9.46 -10.80 19.35
N GLY A 152 10.56 -10.56 18.63
CA GLY A 152 11.01 -11.42 17.54
C GLY A 152 11.06 -10.68 16.21
N SER A 153 10.94 -11.45 15.13
CA SER A 153 10.94 -10.99 13.74
C SER A 153 9.63 -11.41 13.05
N ASN A 154 9.18 -10.56 12.13
CA ASN A 154 7.99 -10.71 11.29
C ASN A 154 6.68 -10.65 12.05
N LEU A 155 5.66 -10.17 11.34
CA LEU A 155 4.32 -9.94 11.85
C LEU A 155 3.35 -10.66 10.92
N ALA A 156 2.43 -11.40 11.51
CA ALA A 156 1.23 -11.83 10.84
C ALA A 156 0.02 -11.41 11.64
N VAL A 157 -1.09 -11.34 10.94
CA VAL A 157 -2.42 -11.07 11.46
C VAL A 157 -3.24 -12.30 11.14
N VAL A 158 -3.55 -13.11 12.15
CA VAL A 158 -4.23 -14.39 12.01
C VAL A 158 -4.83 -14.81 13.36
N ASP A 159 -6.03 -15.38 13.34
CA ASP A 159 -6.62 -16.06 14.51
C ASP A 159 -5.80 -17.31 14.86
N LEU A 160 -5.19 -17.34 16.06
CA LEU A 160 -4.45 -18.49 16.58
C LEU A 160 -5.19 -19.24 17.69
N ASN A 161 -6.31 -18.75 18.21
CA ASN A 161 -7.02 -19.38 19.31
C ASN A 161 -8.44 -19.84 18.96
N GLY A 162 -8.89 -19.63 17.72
CA GLY A 162 -10.21 -20.05 17.25
C GLY A 162 -11.36 -19.21 17.80
N ASP A 163 -11.10 -17.98 18.28
CA ASP A 163 -12.16 -17.06 18.72
C ASP A 163 -12.72 -16.18 17.59
N PHE A 164 -12.23 -16.37 16.36
CA PHE A 164 -12.58 -15.65 15.15
C PHE A 164 -12.18 -14.17 15.16
N LEU A 165 -11.26 -13.77 16.04
CA LEU A 165 -10.61 -12.47 16.03
C LEU A 165 -9.16 -12.60 15.55
N ASP A 166 -8.68 -11.56 14.87
CA ASP A 166 -7.34 -11.59 14.29
C ASP A 166 -6.27 -11.24 15.32
N ASP A 167 -5.31 -12.14 15.53
CA ASP A 167 -4.21 -11.93 16.46
C ASP A 167 -2.95 -11.42 15.77
N ILE A 168 -2.14 -10.64 16.49
CA ILE A 168 -0.83 -10.23 15.98
C ILE A 168 0.24 -11.20 16.47
N VAL A 169 0.84 -11.92 15.54
CA VAL A 169 1.82 -12.97 15.79
C VAL A 169 3.22 -12.49 15.44
N SER A 170 4.17 -12.68 16.35
CA SER A 170 5.59 -12.38 16.15
C SER A 170 6.49 -13.50 16.63
N ILE A 171 7.57 -13.77 15.88
CA ILE A 171 8.30 -15.04 16.01
C ILE A 171 9.74 -14.84 16.43
N SER A 172 10.19 -15.62 17.40
CA SER A 172 11.61 -15.84 17.69
C SER A 172 11.99 -17.30 17.46
N SER A 173 13.26 -17.67 17.64
CA SER A 173 13.71 -19.05 17.39
C SER A 173 13.07 -20.11 18.30
N THR A 174 12.55 -19.74 19.47
CA THR A 174 12.01 -20.67 20.48
C THR A 174 10.72 -20.18 21.12
N ASN A 175 10.05 -19.19 20.52
CA ASN A 175 8.84 -18.61 21.08
C ASN A 175 8.01 -17.94 19.99
N VAL A 176 6.70 -18.20 20.04
CA VAL A 176 5.66 -17.44 19.35
C VAL A 176 5.09 -16.44 20.36
N ASN A 177 5.29 -15.16 20.10
CA ASN A 177 4.69 -14.08 20.87
C ASN A 177 3.41 -13.66 20.16
N VAL A 178 2.28 -13.82 20.84
CA VAL A 178 0.95 -13.53 20.29
C VAL A 178 0.35 -12.39 21.08
N GLN A 179 -0.22 -11.43 20.37
CA GLN A 179 -1.07 -10.40 20.91
C GLN A 179 -2.50 -10.79 20.54
N PHE A 180 -3.18 -11.45 21.47
CA PHE A 180 -4.53 -11.95 21.23
C PHE A 180 -5.52 -10.81 21.21
N GLN A 181 -6.28 -10.66 20.13
CA GLN A 181 -7.34 -9.65 20.10
C GLN A 181 -8.44 -10.05 21.08
N VAL A 182 -9.03 -9.07 21.76
CA VAL A 182 -10.15 -9.32 22.68
C VAL A 182 -11.42 -8.65 22.19
N ALA A 183 -12.58 -9.25 22.49
CA ALA A 183 -13.87 -8.81 21.94
C ALA A 183 -14.26 -7.39 22.36
N GLU A 184 -13.81 -6.90 23.52
CA GLU A 184 -14.01 -5.51 23.95
C GLU A 184 -13.06 -4.50 23.28
N GLY A 185 -12.16 -4.98 22.41
CA GLY A 185 -11.12 -4.20 21.75
C GLY A 185 -9.79 -4.19 22.51
N GLY A 186 -8.70 -4.07 21.75
CA GLY A 186 -7.33 -4.15 22.27
C GLY A 186 -6.76 -5.57 22.22
N PHE A 187 -5.62 -5.77 22.89
CA PHE A 187 -4.84 -7.00 22.80
C PHE A 187 -4.32 -7.47 24.16
N THR A 188 -4.28 -8.80 24.36
CA THR A 188 -3.63 -9.45 25.51
C THR A 188 -2.44 -10.28 25.05
N MET A 189 -1.25 -9.96 25.58
CA MET A 189 -0.01 -10.63 25.18
C MET A 189 0.16 -12.00 25.84
N ARG A 190 0.61 -12.98 25.06
CA ARG A 190 1.08 -14.28 25.54
C ARG A 190 2.38 -14.69 24.82
N ASN A 191 3.22 -15.41 25.55
CA ASN A 191 4.41 -16.07 25.01
C ASN A 191 4.22 -17.58 25.05
N ILE A 192 4.22 -18.20 23.89
CA ILE A 192 4.09 -19.65 23.71
C ILE A 192 5.46 -20.20 23.35
N SER A 193 6.06 -20.94 24.29
CA SER A 193 7.36 -21.58 24.06
C SER A 193 7.26 -22.65 22.99
N THR A 194 8.22 -22.68 22.07
CA THR A 194 8.31 -23.69 21.01
C THR A 194 9.61 -24.49 21.12
N PRO A 195 9.69 -25.67 20.49
CA PRO A 195 10.96 -26.22 20.07
C PRO A 195 11.75 -25.18 19.24
N GLN A 196 13.08 -25.35 19.18
CA GLN A 196 13.91 -24.47 18.37
C GLN A 196 13.58 -24.68 16.88
N ALA A 197 13.14 -23.63 16.20
CA ALA A 197 12.96 -23.65 14.76
C ALA A 197 14.31 -23.92 14.06
N ASN A 198 14.35 -24.91 13.17
CA ASN A 198 15.54 -25.14 12.34
C ASN A 198 15.78 -23.95 11.40
N TYR A 199 14.71 -23.35 10.91
CA TYR A 199 14.72 -22.16 10.07
C TYR A 199 13.74 -21.12 10.62
N THR A 200 14.23 -19.94 10.99
CA THR A 200 13.37 -18.82 11.39
C THR A 200 12.75 -18.15 10.15
N PRO A 201 11.60 -17.46 10.27
CA PRO A 201 10.86 -16.89 9.12
C PRO A 201 11.53 -15.64 8.51
N SER A 202 12.84 -15.65 8.29
CA SER A 202 13.63 -14.49 7.87
C SER A 202 13.24 -13.88 6.51
N TRP A 203 12.44 -14.57 5.70
CA TRP A 203 12.01 -14.10 4.38
C TRP A 203 10.50 -14.18 4.17
N SER A 204 9.84 -15.23 4.65
CA SER A 204 8.39 -15.35 4.52
C SER A 204 7.76 -16.04 5.71
N PHE A 205 6.47 -15.82 5.85
CA PHE A 205 5.62 -16.39 6.89
C PHE A 205 4.22 -16.61 6.30
N ALA A 206 3.60 -17.74 6.60
CA ALA A 206 2.21 -18.03 6.26
C ALA A 206 1.54 -18.76 7.42
N ALA A 207 0.21 -18.67 7.48
CA ALA A 207 -0.60 -19.36 8.46
C ALA A 207 -1.80 -20.04 7.78
N GLY A 208 -2.23 -21.19 8.31
CA GLY A 208 -3.35 -21.97 7.80
C GLY A 208 -3.48 -23.29 8.55
N ASP A 209 -4.69 -23.81 8.69
CA ASP A 209 -5.01 -25.06 9.40
C ASP A 209 -4.57 -26.30 8.58
N LEU A 210 -3.30 -26.72 8.77
CA LEU A 210 -2.68 -27.78 7.98
C LEU A 210 -3.21 -29.17 8.37
N ASN A 211 -3.60 -29.35 9.63
CA ASN A 211 -4.03 -30.63 10.17
C ASN A 211 -5.57 -30.77 10.29
N ALA A 212 -6.32 -29.75 9.86
CA ALA A 212 -7.78 -29.66 9.92
C ALA A 212 -8.34 -29.81 11.35
N ASP A 213 -7.65 -29.29 12.36
CA ASP A 213 -8.08 -29.31 13.76
C ASP A 213 -8.87 -28.05 14.20
N GLY A 214 -9.00 -27.07 13.30
CA GLY A 214 -9.71 -25.82 13.52
C GLY A 214 -8.81 -24.66 13.95
N TYR A 215 -7.51 -24.88 14.10
CA TYR A 215 -6.54 -23.87 14.52
C TYR A 215 -5.48 -23.65 13.44
N ASN A 216 -5.06 -22.39 13.25
CA ASN A 216 -4.08 -22.07 12.21
C ASN A 216 -2.67 -22.52 12.62
N ASP A 217 -2.05 -23.33 11.77
CA ASP A 217 -0.64 -23.70 11.85
C ASP A 217 0.24 -22.65 11.15
N LEU A 218 1.56 -22.71 11.38
CA LEU A 218 2.48 -21.71 10.82
C LEU A 218 3.54 -22.34 9.91
N LEU A 219 3.88 -21.63 8.85
CA LEU A 219 4.97 -21.95 7.92
C LEU A 219 5.99 -20.81 7.90
N TYR A 220 7.24 -21.16 8.24
CA TYR A 220 8.37 -20.23 8.24
C TYR A 220 9.23 -20.47 7.00
N GLY A 221 9.36 -19.45 6.16
CA GLY A 221 10.29 -19.44 5.03
C GLY A 221 11.56 -18.65 5.36
N SER A 222 12.72 -19.26 5.11
CA SER A 222 14.03 -18.66 5.33
C SER A 222 14.88 -18.59 4.06
N GLY A 223 16.10 -18.05 4.19
CA GLY A 223 17.07 -18.06 3.09
C GLY A 223 17.74 -19.42 2.83
N SER A 224 17.42 -20.47 3.60
CA SER A 224 18.08 -21.77 3.49
C SER A 224 17.20 -23.01 3.71
N GLY A 225 15.90 -22.84 3.96
CA GLY A 225 14.97 -23.92 4.26
C GLY A 225 13.65 -23.40 4.81
N VAL A 226 12.77 -24.34 5.17
CA VAL A 226 11.44 -24.05 5.70
C VAL A 226 11.17 -24.86 6.98
N THR A 227 10.38 -24.28 7.88
CA THR A 227 9.94 -24.91 9.12
C THR A 227 8.43 -24.82 9.24
N PHE A 228 7.78 -25.94 9.52
CA PHE A 228 6.37 -26.00 9.90
C PHE A 228 6.27 -26.03 11.43
N MET A 229 5.37 -25.20 11.97
CA MET A 229 5.01 -25.19 13.38
C MET A 229 3.53 -25.50 13.48
N THR A 230 3.21 -26.76 13.73
CA THR A 230 1.83 -27.21 13.89
C THR A 230 1.37 -26.94 15.32
N THR A 231 0.22 -26.30 15.52
CA THR A 231 -0.35 -25.98 16.83
C THR A 231 -0.61 -27.25 17.64
N ILE A 232 -0.46 -27.14 18.96
CA ILE A 232 -0.85 -28.17 19.92
C ILE A 232 -2.02 -27.61 20.73
N VAL A 233 -3.21 -28.11 20.43
CA VAL A 233 -4.45 -27.74 21.13
C VAL A 233 -4.58 -28.58 22.40
N ASP A 234 -4.84 -27.93 23.54
CA ASP A 234 -5.08 -28.62 24.83
C ASP A 234 -6.58 -28.92 25.02
N PRO A 235 -7.01 -30.19 25.00
CA PRO A 235 -8.43 -30.54 25.14
C PRO A 235 -9.04 -30.12 26.48
N GLU A 236 -8.23 -29.89 27.52
CA GLU A 236 -8.72 -29.42 28.82
C GLU A 236 -9.17 -27.94 28.78
N ASN A 237 -8.68 -27.17 27.81
CA ASN A 237 -8.96 -25.73 27.67
C ASN A 237 -10.17 -25.44 26.78
N LEU A 238 -10.43 -26.26 25.76
CA LEU A 238 -11.50 -26.09 24.75
C LEU A 238 -12.94 -25.85 25.27
N ASN A 239 -13.22 -26.06 26.55
CA ASN A 239 -14.56 -25.91 27.15
C ASN A 239 -14.57 -25.06 28.42
N ASN A 240 -13.51 -24.28 28.68
CA ASN A 240 -13.41 -23.42 29.85
C ASN A 240 -14.20 -22.09 29.68
N GLY A 241 -14.67 -21.78 28.46
CA GLY A 241 -15.41 -20.57 28.11
C GLY A 241 -14.54 -19.39 27.68
N ASP A 242 -13.25 -19.61 27.45
CA ASP A 242 -12.25 -18.63 27.02
C ASP A 242 -11.18 -19.33 26.14
N ALA A 243 -11.08 -18.94 24.87
CA ALA A 243 -10.15 -19.55 23.92
C ALA A 243 -8.67 -19.21 24.17
N PHE A 244 -8.37 -18.25 25.06
CA PHE A 244 -7.04 -17.68 25.27
C PHE A 244 -5.91 -18.70 25.50
N ASP A 245 -6.21 -19.87 26.09
CA ASP A 245 -5.26 -20.94 26.35
C ASP A 245 -5.43 -22.23 25.53
N ASP A 246 -6.30 -22.22 24.51
CA ASP A 246 -6.56 -23.39 23.65
C ASP A 246 -5.28 -23.89 22.96
N VAL A 247 -4.49 -23.00 22.37
CA VAL A 247 -3.16 -23.34 21.86
C VAL A 247 -2.16 -23.35 23.00
N SER A 248 -1.60 -24.52 23.29
CA SER A 248 -0.67 -24.76 24.41
C SER A 248 0.80 -24.80 23.98
N GLY A 249 1.08 -25.02 22.69
CA GLY A 249 2.41 -25.17 22.16
C GLY A 249 2.42 -25.44 20.66
N PHE A 250 3.59 -25.84 20.15
CA PHE A 250 3.80 -26.16 18.73
C PHE A 250 4.68 -27.39 18.56
N THR A 251 4.40 -28.19 17.54
CA THR A 251 5.28 -29.24 17.02
C THR A 251 6.09 -28.70 15.85
N GLU A 252 7.42 -28.77 15.95
CA GLU A 252 8.32 -28.33 14.89
C GLU A 252 8.63 -29.47 13.93
N THR A 253 8.46 -29.22 12.63
CA THR A 253 8.87 -30.12 11.55
C THR A 253 9.60 -29.36 10.47
N SER A 254 10.80 -29.81 10.09
CA SER A 254 11.57 -29.22 9.00
C SER A 254 12.19 -30.28 8.09
N GLY A 255 12.27 -29.95 6.81
CA GLY A 255 13.02 -30.70 5.82
C GLY A 255 14.53 -30.39 5.83
N ASN A 256 15.30 -31.16 5.06
CA ASN A 256 16.73 -30.92 4.84
C ASN A 256 17.03 -30.22 3.50
N GLN A 257 15.99 -29.88 2.74
CA GLN A 257 16.09 -29.29 1.43
C GLN A 257 16.47 -27.82 1.53
N TYR A 258 17.31 -27.37 0.61
CA TYR A 258 17.63 -25.96 0.47
C TYR A 258 16.47 -25.24 -0.21
N VAL A 259 15.92 -24.24 0.48
CA VAL A 259 14.89 -23.35 -0.05
C VAL A 259 15.29 -21.92 0.28
N PHE A 260 15.48 -21.09 -0.73
CA PHE A 260 15.61 -19.65 -0.55
C PHE A 260 14.25 -19.02 -0.77
N SER A 261 13.47 -18.95 0.31
CA SER A 261 12.10 -18.45 0.32
C SER A 261 12.04 -16.95 0.01
N GLN A 262 11.02 -16.54 -0.73
CA GLN A 262 10.58 -15.15 -0.84
C GLN A 262 9.17 -14.96 -0.28
N ARG A 263 8.25 -15.87 -0.61
CA ARG A 263 6.87 -15.94 -0.08
C ARG A 263 6.42 -17.38 0.06
N SER A 264 5.41 -17.57 0.89
CA SER A 264 4.80 -18.87 1.16
C SER A 264 3.29 -18.73 1.32
N ASN A 265 2.55 -19.79 1.00
CA ASN A 265 1.10 -19.86 1.13
C ASN A 265 0.70 -21.25 1.65
N PHE A 266 -0.45 -21.34 2.32
CA PHE A 266 -1.20 -22.58 2.43
C PHE A 266 -2.36 -22.55 1.42
N VAL A 267 -2.55 -23.64 0.69
CA VAL A 267 -3.54 -23.77 -0.39
C VAL A 267 -3.72 -25.24 -0.72
N ASP A 268 -4.93 -25.68 -1.04
CA ASP A 268 -5.16 -27.04 -1.56
C ASP A 268 -4.76 -27.08 -3.05
N ILE A 269 -3.58 -27.64 -3.37
CA ILE A 269 -3.02 -27.62 -4.73
C ILE A 269 -3.64 -28.72 -5.59
N ASN A 270 -4.03 -29.83 -4.97
CA ASN A 270 -4.45 -31.05 -5.67
C ASN A 270 -5.96 -31.33 -5.55
N ASN A 271 -6.71 -30.40 -4.95
CA ASN A 271 -8.16 -30.46 -4.70
C ASN A 271 -8.57 -31.69 -3.88
N ASP A 272 -7.76 -32.11 -2.91
CA ASP A 272 -8.06 -33.26 -2.04
C ASP A 272 -8.76 -32.90 -0.72
N GLY A 273 -8.95 -31.60 -0.46
CA GLY A 273 -9.58 -31.04 0.72
C GLY A 273 -8.63 -30.80 1.88
N SER A 274 -7.33 -31.09 1.72
CA SER A 274 -6.28 -30.80 2.70
C SER A 274 -5.47 -29.59 2.23
N LEU A 275 -5.16 -28.65 3.14
CA LEU A 275 -4.24 -27.59 2.78
C LEU A 275 -2.84 -28.17 2.53
N ASP A 276 -2.25 -27.80 1.40
CA ASP A 276 -0.84 -27.99 1.07
C ASP A 276 -0.06 -26.71 1.38
N ALA A 277 1.27 -26.76 1.26
CA ALA A 277 2.11 -25.57 1.36
C ALA A 277 2.87 -25.30 0.06
N PHE A 278 2.83 -24.05 -0.40
CA PHE A 278 3.61 -23.56 -1.53
C PHE A 278 4.65 -22.55 -1.09
N VAL A 279 5.86 -22.60 -1.68
CA VAL A 279 6.96 -21.71 -1.34
C VAL A 279 7.66 -21.22 -2.60
N CYS A 280 7.62 -19.90 -2.80
CA CYS A 280 8.35 -19.20 -3.84
C CYS A 280 9.86 -19.30 -3.59
N HIS A 281 10.59 -19.88 -4.54
CA HIS A 281 12.04 -20.05 -4.45
C HIS A 281 12.77 -19.04 -5.36
N ASP A 282 13.67 -18.23 -4.79
CA ASP A 282 14.34 -17.16 -5.56
C ASP A 282 15.38 -17.70 -6.55
N VAL A 283 16.14 -18.73 -6.17
CA VAL A 283 17.30 -19.18 -6.98
C VAL A 283 17.13 -20.56 -7.62
N ALA A 284 15.91 -21.12 -7.60
CA ALA A 284 15.58 -22.42 -8.19
C ALA A 284 14.07 -22.47 -8.52
N PRO A 285 13.57 -23.54 -9.19
CA PRO A 285 12.14 -23.78 -9.29
C PRO A 285 11.47 -23.81 -7.91
N ASN A 286 10.20 -23.39 -7.85
CA ASN A 286 9.44 -23.35 -6.61
C ASN A 286 9.30 -24.73 -5.98
N VAL A 287 9.01 -24.71 -4.69
CA VAL A 287 8.85 -25.88 -3.86
C VAL A 287 7.42 -25.90 -3.33
N PHE A 288 6.86 -27.10 -3.21
CA PHE A 288 5.59 -27.30 -2.53
C PHE A 288 5.59 -28.62 -1.76
N TYR A 289 4.67 -28.72 -0.82
CA TYR A 289 4.54 -29.83 0.11
C TYR A 289 3.10 -30.31 0.06
N LEU A 290 2.88 -31.48 -0.55
CA LEU A 290 1.55 -32.08 -0.61
C LEU A 290 1.24 -32.77 0.72
N ASN A 291 0.12 -32.42 1.31
CA ASN A 291 -0.40 -32.98 2.55
C ASN A 291 -1.25 -34.21 2.23
N ASP A 292 -1.07 -35.30 2.96
CA ASP A 292 -1.86 -36.52 2.78
C ASP A 292 -3.17 -36.55 3.60
N GLY A 293 -3.56 -35.41 4.17
CA GLY A 293 -4.70 -35.26 5.09
C GLY A 293 -4.45 -35.82 6.49
N LEU A 294 -3.25 -36.34 6.76
CA LEU A 294 -2.83 -36.82 8.08
C LEU A 294 -1.66 -35.99 8.64
N GLY A 295 -1.38 -34.84 8.02
CA GLY A 295 -0.27 -33.95 8.36
C GLY A 295 1.09 -34.43 7.86
N ASN A 296 1.17 -35.47 7.01
CA ASN A 296 2.43 -35.85 6.40
C ASN A 296 2.64 -35.06 5.11
N LEU A 297 3.76 -34.33 5.06
CA LEU A 297 4.11 -33.46 3.95
C LEU A 297 5.10 -34.15 2.99
N ALA A 298 4.68 -34.34 1.74
CA ALA A 298 5.51 -34.83 0.65
C ALA A 298 6.16 -33.65 -0.10
N PHE A 299 7.49 -33.52 0.02
CA PHE A 299 8.27 -32.49 -0.69
C PHE A 299 8.28 -32.71 -2.21
N ASN A 300 8.01 -31.65 -2.95
CA ASN A 300 8.13 -31.57 -4.40
C ASN A 300 8.86 -30.28 -4.81
N GLN A 301 9.55 -30.34 -5.95
CA GLN A 301 10.22 -29.16 -6.53
C GLN A 301 10.08 -29.17 -8.05
N GLY A 302 9.66 -28.03 -8.60
CA GLY A 302 9.33 -27.85 -10.01
C GLY A 302 7.91 -28.29 -10.39
N GLY A 303 7.51 -28.06 -11.63
CA GLY A 303 6.14 -28.17 -12.14
C GLY A 303 5.35 -26.85 -12.06
N LEU A 304 5.68 -25.97 -11.12
CA LEU A 304 4.98 -24.71 -10.85
C LEU A 304 5.99 -23.56 -10.70
N GLY A 305 6.33 -22.88 -11.79
CA GLY A 305 7.40 -21.87 -11.80
C GLY A 305 8.79 -22.47 -11.95
N ASP A 306 9.03 -23.07 -13.12
CA ASP A 306 10.17 -23.94 -13.43
C ASP A 306 11.44 -23.25 -13.94
N TYR A 307 11.50 -21.93 -13.90
CA TYR A 307 12.68 -21.24 -14.40
C TYR A 307 13.93 -21.69 -13.61
N PRO A 308 15.00 -22.23 -14.25
CA PRO A 308 16.06 -22.94 -13.53
C PRO A 308 16.80 -22.13 -12.45
N SER A 309 16.89 -20.81 -12.64
CA SER A 309 17.49 -19.88 -11.68
C SER A 309 16.45 -19.14 -10.82
N GLY A 310 15.21 -19.63 -10.75
CA GLY A 310 14.11 -19.08 -9.98
C GLY A 310 13.66 -17.69 -10.45
N GLY A 311 13.63 -16.74 -9.52
CA GLY A 311 13.09 -15.40 -9.66
C GLY A 311 11.63 -15.34 -9.31
N ASN A 312 11.18 -16.19 -8.40
CA ASN A 312 9.80 -16.28 -7.93
C ASN A 312 9.73 -15.52 -6.61
N TYR A 313 9.06 -14.38 -6.60
CA TYR A 313 9.06 -13.44 -5.47
C TYR A 313 7.74 -13.43 -4.72
N GLY A 314 6.64 -13.74 -5.40
CA GLY A 314 5.34 -13.91 -4.78
C GLY A 314 4.45 -14.83 -5.58
N SER A 315 3.52 -15.46 -4.88
CA SER A 315 2.47 -16.28 -5.45
C SER A 315 1.14 -15.80 -4.87
N ILE A 316 0.16 -15.63 -5.75
CA ILE A 316 -1.24 -15.43 -5.38
C ILE A 316 -2.03 -16.57 -6.00
N TRP A 317 -2.85 -17.22 -5.18
CA TRP A 317 -3.76 -18.27 -5.60
C TRP A 317 -5.15 -17.69 -5.71
N ILE A 318 -5.76 -17.81 -6.90
CA ILE A 318 -7.00 -17.13 -7.26
C ILE A 318 -7.70 -17.93 -8.35
N ASP A 319 -9.02 -18.01 -8.30
CA ASP A 319 -9.86 -18.49 -9.40
C ASP A 319 -10.12 -17.30 -10.34
N TYR A 320 -9.28 -17.10 -11.36
CA TYR A 320 -9.40 -15.93 -12.25
C TYR A 320 -10.35 -16.18 -13.43
N ASP A 321 -10.67 -17.43 -13.71
CA ASP A 321 -11.54 -17.83 -14.82
C ASP A 321 -12.91 -18.38 -14.39
N ASN A 322 -13.23 -18.25 -13.10
CA ASN A 322 -14.51 -18.58 -12.48
C ASN A 322 -14.93 -20.05 -12.69
N ASP A 323 -13.96 -20.96 -12.71
CA ASP A 323 -14.19 -22.40 -12.88
C ASP A 323 -14.22 -23.18 -11.56
N HIS A 324 -13.99 -22.47 -10.44
CA HIS A 324 -13.94 -22.93 -9.06
C HIS A 324 -12.70 -23.75 -8.67
N ASP A 325 -11.69 -23.81 -9.54
CA ASP A 325 -10.38 -24.33 -9.20
C ASP A 325 -9.41 -23.15 -8.95
N LEU A 326 -8.53 -23.28 -7.95
CA LEU A 326 -7.55 -22.23 -7.68
C LEU A 326 -6.40 -22.30 -8.69
N ASP A 327 -6.22 -21.22 -9.43
CA ASP A 327 -5.06 -20.95 -10.28
C ASP A 327 -3.95 -20.25 -9.51
N MET A 328 -2.81 -20.02 -10.16
CA MET A 328 -1.68 -19.36 -9.51
C MET A 328 -0.98 -18.34 -10.41
N PHE A 329 -1.01 -17.08 -9.96
CA PHE A 329 -0.14 -16.03 -10.47
C PHE A 329 1.21 -16.06 -9.75
N ILE A 330 2.31 -15.98 -10.50
CA ILE A 330 3.66 -15.84 -9.95
C ILE A 330 4.21 -14.46 -10.33
N ALA A 331 4.47 -13.65 -9.30
CA ALA A 331 5.23 -12.42 -9.38
C ALA A 331 6.71 -12.73 -9.55
N LYS A 332 7.30 -12.25 -10.64
CA LYS A 332 8.66 -12.61 -11.06
C LYS A 332 9.56 -11.38 -11.01
N CYS A 333 10.80 -11.57 -10.56
CA CYS A 333 11.74 -10.47 -10.39
C CYS A 333 13.20 -10.91 -10.59
N GLY A 334 14.04 -9.98 -11.06
CA GLY A 334 15.49 -10.12 -11.17
C GLY A 334 16.00 -10.90 -12.39
N GLY A 335 17.24 -10.62 -12.80
CA GLY A 335 17.91 -11.31 -13.90
C GLY A 335 17.40 -10.89 -15.28
N GLU A 336 17.55 -11.77 -16.26
CA GLU A 336 17.13 -11.61 -17.65
C GLU A 336 15.61 -11.59 -17.83
N VAL A 337 15.15 -11.07 -18.96
CA VAL A 337 13.71 -10.90 -19.27
C VAL A 337 12.92 -12.18 -19.01
N ALA A 338 13.36 -13.33 -19.54
CA ALA A 338 12.64 -14.60 -19.35
C ALA A 338 12.56 -15.05 -17.88
N ARG A 339 13.57 -14.73 -17.04
CA ARG A 339 13.55 -15.04 -15.60
C ARG A 339 12.55 -14.19 -14.84
N ARG A 340 12.37 -12.92 -15.23
CA ARG A 340 11.52 -11.95 -14.53
C ARG A 340 10.16 -11.70 -15.20
N THR A 341 9.81 -12.47 -16.22
CA THR A 341 8.49 -12.37 -16.84
C THR A 341 7.49 -13.09 -15.95
N ASN A 342 6.46 -12.39 -15.49
CA ASN A 342 5.37 -12.93 -14.68
C ASN A 342 4.73 -14.16 -15.34
N GLN A 343 4.20 -15.05 -14.52
CA GLN A 343 3.57 -16.29 -14.97
C GLN A 343 2.17 -16.42 -14.39
N MET A 344 1.30 -17.11 -15.11
CA MET A 344 -0.04 -17.49 -14.67
C MET A 344 -0.19 -18.95 -15.00
N HIS A 345 -0.45 -19.76 -13.98
CA HIS A 345 -0.59 -21.21 -14.07
C HIS A 345 -2.05 -21.55 -13.81
N THR A 346 -2.79 -21.84 -14.88
CA THR A 346 -4.20 -22.23 -14.81
C THR A 346 -4.32 -23.69 -14.39
N ASN A 347 -5.15 -23.97 -13.40
CA ASN A 347 -5.48 -25.32 -12.94
C ASN A 347 -6.37 -26.01 -13.98
N ASN A 348 -6.01 -27.23 -14.38
CA ASN A 348 -6.80 -27.97 -15.38
C ASN A 348 -7.91 -28.83 -14.73
N GLY A 349 -8.13 -28.73 -13.42
CA GLY A 349 -9.10 -29.50 -12.64
C GLY A 349 -8.73 -30.97 -12.42
N ASP A 350 -7.51 -31.37 -12.82
CA ASP A 350 -6.98 -32.74 -12.65
C ASP A 350 -5.67 -32.79 -11.86
N GLY A 351 -5.37 -31.72 -11.12
CA GLY A 351 -4.13 -31.54 -10.35
C GLY A 351 -2.91 -31.20 -11.21
N THR A 352 -3.12 -30.87 -12.49
CA THR A 352 -2.08 -30.34 -13.38
C THR A 352 -2.34 -28.87 -13.72
N PHE A 353 -1.28 -28.14 -14.06
CA PHE A 353 -1.35 -26.72 -14.34
C PHE A 353 -0.78 -26.39 -15.73
N THR A 354 -1.34 -25.35 -16.36
CA THR A 354 -0.91 -24.83 -17.67
C THR A 354 -0.43 -23.38 -17.51
N GLU A 355 0.83 -23.10 -17.82
CA GLU A 355 1.32 -21.72 -17.88
C GLU A 355 0.77 -21.01 -19.12
N ASN A 356 0.02 -19.92 -18.95
CA ASN A 356 -0.68 -19.23 -20.02
C ASN A 356 -0.57 -17.69 -20.00
N ALA A 357 0.31 -17.10 -19.18
CA ALA A 357 0.36 -15.65 -18.95
C ALA A 357 0.46 -14.83 -20.25
N ALA A 358 1.23 -15.32 -21.23
CA ALA A 358 1.40 -14.61 -22.50
C ALA A 358 0.13 -14.62 -23.35
N ALA A 359 -0.70 -15.66 -23.24
CA ALA A 359 -1.94 -15.77 -23.99
C ALA A 359 -3.03 -14.83 -23.43
N ILE A 360 -3.00 -14.59 -22.12
CA ILE A 360 -4.00 -13.78 -21.41
C ILE A 360 -3.53 -12.35 -21.11
N GLY A 361 -2.31 -11.95 -21.51
CA GLY A 361 -1.82 -10.58 -21.33
C GLY A 361 -1.07 -10.29 -20.04
N LEU A 362 -0.78 -11.30 -19.20
CA LEU A 362 -0.08 -11.16 -17.92
C LEU A 362 1.44 -11.44 -17.97
N ALA A 363 1.99 -11.85 -19.11
CA ALA A 363 3.44 -12.08 -19.26
C ALA A 363 4.26 -10.78 -19.33
N ASP A 364 4.22 -10.01 -18.24
CA ASP A 364 4.95 -8.76 -18.11
C ASP A 364 6.37 -9.00 -17.55
N PRO A 365 7.44 -8.50 -18.22
CA PRO A 365 8.82 -8.60 -17.74
C PRO A 365 9.23 -7.51 -16.74
N MET A 366 8.27 -6.76 -16.17
CA MET A 366 8.49 -5.88 -15.03
C MET A 366 9.01 -6.68 -13.82
N GLN A 367 9.64 -6.00 -12.87
CA GLN A 367 10.00 -6.64 -11.61
C GLN A 367 8.81 -6.56 -10.67
N THR A 368 8.06 -7.65 -10.53
CA THR A 368 6.87 -7.73 -9.68
C THR A 368 7.20 -8.44 -8.37
N TRP A 369 6.70 -7.90 -7.26
CA TRP A 369 6.85 -8.51 -5.93
C TRP A 369 5.51 -8.96 -5.33
N SER A 370 4.45 -8.20 -5.61
CA SER A 370 3.09 -8.49 -5.14
C SER A 370 2.06 -8.10 -6.20
N SER A 371 0.83 -8.55 -5.98
CA SER A 371 -0.34 -8.17 -6.75
C SER A 371 -1.56 -8.25 -5.84
N ALA A 372 -2.54 -7.38 -6.05
CA ALA A 372 -3.84 -7.43 -5.39
C ALA A 372 -4.89 -7.82 -6.44
N TRP A 373 -5.67 -8.84 -6.15
CA TRP A 373 -6.64 -9.45 -7.07
C TRP A 373 -8.05 -9.30 -6.52
N GLY A 374 -9.00 -8.95 -7.37
CA GLY A 374 -10.40 -8.79 -7.02
C GLY A 374 -11.21 -8.16 -8.15
N ASP A 375 -12.53 -8.25 -8.06
CA ASP A 375 -13.48 -7.67 -9.01
C ASP A 375 -13.65 -6.16 -8.73
N PHE A 376 -12.92 -5.30 -9.44
CA PHE A 376 -12.84 -3.86 -9.14
C PHE A 376 -13.97 -3.03 -9.77
N ASP A 377 -14.72 -3.58 -10.74
CA ASP A 377 -15.91 -2.96 -11.33
C ASP A 377 -17.22 -3.74 -11.12
N ASN A 378 -17.18 -4.80 -10.32
CA ASN A 378 -18.33 -5.64 -9.97
C ASN A 378 -18.96 -6.33 -11.20
N ASP A 379 -18.17 -6.67 -12.21
CA ASP A 379 -18.64 -7.34 -13.42
C ASP A 379 -18.62 -8.88 -13.32
N GLY A 380 -17.96 -9.40 -12.29
CA GLY A 380 -17.83 -10.82 -11.97
C GLY A 380 -16.51 -11.45 -12.39
N ASP A 381 -15.64 -10.76 -13.13
CA ASP A 381 -14.31 -11.23 -13.51
C ASP A 381 -13.25 -10.70 -12.51
N MET A 382 -12.25 -11.51 -12.17
CA MET A 382 -11.20 -11.08 -11.23
C MET A 382 -10.14 -10.24 -11.95
N ASP A 383 -10.05 -8.95 -11.62
CA ASP A 383 -9.01 -8.04 -12.08
C ASP A 383 -7.73 -8.15 -11.24
N VAL A 384 -6.67 -7.46 -11.68
CA VAL A 384 -5.42 -7.41 -10.91
C VAL A 384 -4.72 -6.06 -10.95
N PHE A 385 -4.39 -5.56 -9.75
CA PHE A 385 -3.35 -4.56 -9.57
C PHE A 385 -1.99 -5.25 -9.40
N VAL A 386 -1.06 -5.03 -10.33
CA VAL A 386 0.29 -5.60 -10.34
C VAL A 386 1.31 -4.60 -9.78
N GLY A 387 1.91 -4.97 -8.64
CA GLY A 387 2.88 -4.18 -7.91
C GLY A 387 4.30 -4.30 -8.45
N ALA A 388 4.81 -3.24 -9.08
CA ALA A 388 6.20 -3.17 -9.49
C ALA A 388 7.13 -2.83 -8.31
N SER A 389 8.28 -3.51 -8.22
CA SER A 389 9.40 -3.12 -7.34
C SER A 389 10.37 -2.16 -8.02
N SER A 390 10.24 -2.01 -9.33
CA SER A 390 10.94 -1.02 -10.15
C SER A 390 10.15 -0.79 -11.43
N GLY A 391 9.95 0.47 -11.81
CA GLY A 391 9.12 0.82 -12.97
C GLY A 391 7.77 1.38 -12.51
N TYR A 392 6.72 1.06 -13.25
CA TYR A 392 5.37 1.54 -13.00
C TYR A 392 4.47 0.37 -12.59
N HIS A 393 3.62 0.60 -11.59
CA HIS A 393 2.52 -0.31 -11.25
C HIS A 393 1.54 -0.41 -12.41
N LYS A 394 0.74 -1.48 -12.43
CA LYS A 394 -0.32 -1.64 -13.43
C LYS A 394 -1.64 -2.05 -12.81
N LEU A 395 -2.72 -1.52 -13.34
CA LEU A 395 -4.05 -2.09 -13.16
C LEU A 395 -4.42 -2.80 -14.46
N MET A 396 -4.76 -4.07 -14.34
CA MET A 396 -5.10 -4.95 -15.45
C MET A 396 -6.56 -5.38 -15.29
N GLU A 397 -7.41 -4.96 -16.22
CA GLU A 397 -8.82 -5.35 -16.32
C GLU A 397 -8.92 -6.73 -16.95
N ASN A 398 -9.64 -7.65 -16.32
CA ASN A 398 -9.95 -8.96 -16.87
C ASN A 398 -11.27 -8.90 -17.64
N ASP A 399 -11.21 -8.81 -18.97
CA ASP A 399 -12.42 -8.87 -19.82
C ASP A 399 -12.49 -10.26 -20.46
N ASN A 400 -13.28 -11.17 -19.88
CA ASN A 400 -13.45 -12.54 -20.36
C ASN A 400 -12.12 -13.30 -20.52
N PHE A 401 -11.33 -13.37 -19.44
CA PHE A 401 -10.03 -14.06 -19.32
C PHE A 401 -8.85 -13.39 -20.05
N ILE A 402 -9.04 -12.18 -20.58
CA ILE A 402 -7.99 -11.40 -21.25
C ILE A 402 -7.71 -10.14 -20.46
N PHE A 403 -6.48 -10.01 -19.97
CA PHE A 403 -6.02 -8.89 -19.17
C PHE A 403 -5.55 -7.72 -20.03
N ASN A 404 -6.17 -6.56 -19.84
CA ASN A 404 -5.85 -5.31 -20.54
C ASN A 404 -5.30 -4.27 -19.56
N ASP A 405 -4.19 -3.62 -19.94
CA ASP A 405 -3.59 -2.55 -19.13
C ASP A 405 -4.45 -1.27 -19.21
N ILE A 406 -5.18 -0.98 -18.13
CA ILE A 406 -6.06 0.17 -17.98
C ILE A 406 -5.54 1.18 -16.96
N THR A 407 -4.25 1.08 -16.63
CA THR A 407 -3.58 1.92 -15.63
C THR A 407 -3.78 3.42 -15.90
N THR A 408 -3.85 3.81 -17.17
CA THR A 408 -4.08 5.21 -17.54
C THR A 408 -5.51 5.61 -17.17
N ASN A 409 -5.64 6.65 -16.34
CA ASN A 409 -6.89 7.22 -15.83
C ASN A 409 -7.60 6.44 -14.71
N SER A 410 -7.07 5.30 -14.24
CA SER A 410 -7.66 4.59 -13.10
C SER A 410 -7.38 5.25 -11.74
N GLY A 411 -6.52 6.27 -11.69
CA GLY A 411 -6.13 6.93 -10.42
C GLY A 411 -4.95 6.26 -9.70
N VAL A 412 -4.60 5.01 -10.02
CA VAL A 412 -3.50 4.27 -9.38
C VAL A 412 -2.10 4.77 -9.78
N ASN A 413 -1.98 5.66 -10.77
CA ASN A 413 -0.71 6.24 -11.22
C ASN A 413 -0.01 7.09 -10.15
N SER A 414 -0.74 7.54 -9.13
CA SER A 414 -0.19 8.31 -8.00
C SER A 414 0.48 7.42 -6.95
N ILE A 415 0.35 6.09 -7.06
CA ILE A 415 1.03 5.14 -6.18
C ILE A 415 2.55 5.29 -6.34
N PRO A 416 3.29 5.52 -5.25
CA PRO A 416 4.75 5.61 -5.32
C PRO A 416 5.37 4.31 -5.85
N ASN A 417 6.31 4.41 -6.81
CA ASN A 417 6.96 3.27 -7.46
C ASN A 417 7.70 2.28 -6.51
N ASN A 418 7.86 2.61 -5.23
CA ASN A 418 8.44 1.75 -4.20
C ASN A 418 7.38 1.05 -3.33
N ALA A 419 6.09 1.12 -3.69
CA ALA A 419 5.00 0.43 -3.04
C ALA A 419 4.99 -1.07 -3.43
N ILE A 420 5.79 -1.84 -2.71
CA ILE A 420 6.08 -3.25 -3.03
C ILE A 420 5.06 -4.25 -2.48
N GLU A 421 4.20 -3.83 -1.53
CA GLU A 421 3.12 -4.64 -0.98
C GLU A 421 1.78 -4.00 -1.28
N ASN A 422 0.83 -4.82 -1.72
CA ASN A 422 -0.49 -4.41 -2.19
C ASN A 422 -1.52 -5.40 -1.68
N VAL A 423 -2.64 -4.88 -1.17
CA VAL A 423 -3.79 -5.67 -0.73
C VAL A 423 -5.06 -4.94 -1.14
N THR A 424 -6.10 -5.71 -1.46
CA THR A 424 -7.41 -5.17 -1.78
C THR A 424 -8.45 -5.71 -0.80
N TYR A 425 -9.38 -4.84 -0.42
CA TYR A 425 -10.55 -5.15 0.39
C TYR A 425 -11.53 -3.98 0.28
N ASP A 426 -12.81 -4.19 0.61
CA ASP A 426 -13.77 -3.10 0.80
C ASP A 426 -13.59 -2.54 2.23
N PHE A 427 -12.76 -1.50 2.38
CA PHE A 427 -12.39 -0.96 3.70
C PHE A 427 -13.45 -0.02 4.28
N ASP A 428 -14.26 0.61 3.43
CA ASP A 428 -15.32 1.53 3.86
C ASP A 428 -16.73 0.90 3.85
N ASN A 429 -16.85 -0.36 3.41
CA ASN A 429 -18.07 -1.16 3.30
C ASN A 429 -19.09 -0.55 2.32
N ASP A 430 -18.64 0.09 1.24
CA ASP A 430 -19.51 0.66 0.21
C ASP A 430 -19.90 -0.34 -0.89
N GLY A 431 -19.29 -1.53 -0.89
CA GLY A 431 -19.50 -2.60 -1.85
C GLY A 431 -18.55 -2.58 -3.05
N ASN A 432 -17.57 -1.66 -3.08
CA ASN A 432 -16.52 -1.61 -4.07
C ASN A 432 -15.18 -1.97 -3.43
N LEU A 433 -14.34 -2.67 -4.18
CA LEU A 433 -13.02 -3.03 -3.68
C LEU A 433 -12.07 -1.83 -3.72
N ASP A 434 -11.46 -1.54 -2.58
CA ASP A 434 -10.39 -0.55 -2.44
C ASP A 434 -9.02 -1.21 -2.58
N LEU A 435 -7.98 -0.39 -2.72
CA LEU A 435 -6.59 -0.83 -2.81
C LEU A 435 -5.75 -0.14 -1.73
N VAL A 436 -5.00 -0.91 -0.95
CA VAL A 436 -3.95 -0.37 -0.06
C VAL A 436 -2.60 -0.60 -0.70
N SER A 437 -1.87 0.49 -0.91
CA SER A 437 -0.55 0.47 -1.53
C SER A 437 0.31 1.64 -1.06
N GLY A 438 1.58 1.38 -0.74
CA GLY A 438 2.54 2.44 -0.39
C GLY A 438 2.16 3.24 0.86
N GLY A 439 1.34 2.65 1.75
CA GLY A 439 0.83 3.29 2.96
C GLY A 439 -0.44 4.13 2.75
N ASN A 440 -0.98 4.19 1.53
CA ASN A 440 -2.22 4.92 1.24
C ASN A 440 -3.35 3.94 0.92
N VAL A 441 -4.58 4.39 1.17
CA VAL A 441 -5.79 3.67 0.75
C VAL A 441 -6.39 4.42 -0.45
N PHE A 442 -6.62 3.68 -1.52
CA PHE A 442 -7.20 4.13 -2.78
C PHE A 442 -8.61 3.59 -2.82
N MET A 443 -9.60 4.48 -2.71
CA MET A 443 -11.00 4.05 -2.60
C MET A 443 -11.55 3.69 -3.96
N GLY A 444 -12.10 2.48 -4.10
CA GLY A 444 -12.67 1.98 -5.34
C GLY A 444 -13.97 2.70 -5.67
N ASN A 445 -14.13 3.11 -6.92
CA ASN A 445 -15.40 3.72 -7.38
C ASN A 445 -16.35 2.68 -8.02
N GLY A 446 -15.95 1.40 -8.07
CA GLY A 446 -16.73 0.31 -8.68
C GLY A 446 -16.76 0.38 -10.21
N ASP A 447 -15.77 1.02 -10.83
CA ASP A 447 -15.66 1.18 -12.29
C ASP A 447 -14.19 1.16 -12.76
N LEU A 448 -13.34 0.41 -12.05
CA LEU A 448 -11.88 0.34 -12.25
C LEU A 448 -11.14 1.66 -12.02
N THR A 449 -11.80 2.68 -11.46
CA THR A 449 -11.16 3.93 -11.03
C THR A 449 -11.11 4.04 -9.51
N PHE A 450 -10.11 4.78 -9.03
CA PHE A 450 -9.84 4.96 -7.62
C PHE A 450 -9.73 6.43 -7.23
N THR A 451 -10.34 6.78 -6.12
CA THR A 451 -10.24 8.09 -5.48
C THR A 451 -9.13 8.07 -4.43
N VAL A 452 -8.20 9.03 -4.51
CA VAL A 452 -7.07 9.12 -3.59
C VAL A 452 -7.38 10.10 -2.47
N TYR A 453 -7.30 9.62 -1.24
CA TYR A 453 -7.32 10.45 -0.06
C TYR A 453 -5.88 10.57 0.46
N PRO A 454 -5.22 11.74 0.33
CA PRO A 454 -3.89 11.92 0.89
C PRO A 454 -3.94 11.79 2.41
N ASN A 455 -3.02 11.00 2.97
CA ASN A 455 -2.85 10.81 4.42
C ASN A 455 -2.34 12.05 5.14
#